data_AF-A0A061N6L4-F1
#
_entry.id   AF-A0A061N6L4-F1
#
_cell.length_a   1.000
_cell.length_b   1.000
_cell.length_c   1.000
_cell.angle_alpha   90.00
_cell.angle_beta   90.00
_cell.angle_gamma   90.00
#
_symmetry.space_group_name_H-M   'P 1'
#
loop_
_entity.id
_entity.type
_entity.pdbx_description
1 polymer ?
#
loop_
_entity_poly.entity_id
_entity_poly.type
_entity_poly.pdbx_seq_one_letter_code
_entity_poly.pdbx_strand_id
1 'polypeptide(L)'
;MISTLYEITNSYSGLKTTVGKLHVHPNVANVVPGNVEWVLDVRHEDDTLRMTALDEMRHALKQQAALDGTSVTVNELWASPAVLFDEDVLGAIEKSTDNLGLTRMKLYSGAGHDSKYMPYFGKTGMIFIPSVQALAPGR
;
A
#
# COMPACT_ATOMS: atom_id res chain seq x y z
N MET A 1 11.58 -10.86 -11.20
CA MET A 1 11.63 -9.92 -10.05
C MET A 1 10.27 -9.31 -9.75
N ILE A 2 9.73 -8.37 -10.56
CA ILE A 2 8.44 -7.71 -10.25
C ILE A 2 7.27 -8.71 -10.17
N SER A 3 7.19 -9.69 -11.07
CA SER A 3 6.16 -10.74 -11.04
C SER A 3 6.17 -11.52 -9.71
N THR A 4 7.36 -11.91 -9.24
CA THR A 4 7.56 -12.59 -7.96
C THR A 4 7.03 -11.77 -6.78
N LEU A 5 7.18 -10.45 -6.82
CA LEU A 5 6.60 -9.57 -5.78
C LEU A 5 5.08 -9.58 -5.80
N TYR A 6 4.47 -9.65 -6.99
CA TYR A 6 3.01 -9.77 -7.11
C TYR A 6 2.49 -11.13 -6.65
N GLU A 7 3.24 -12.21 -6.86
CA GLU A 7 2.92 -13.53 -6.33
C GLU A 7 2.90 -13.53 -4.79
N ILE A 8 3.94 -12.96 -4.17
CA ILE A 8 3.99 -12.74 -2.72
C ILE A 8 2.84 -11.83 -2.28
N THR A 9 2.53 -10.77 -3.04
CA THR A 9 1.39 -9.90 -2.69
C THR A 9 0.09 -10.67 -2.57
N ASN A 10 -0.16 -11.61 -3.49
CA ASN A 10 -1.39 -12.39 -3.53
C ASN A 10 -1.47 -13.48 -2.45
N SER A 11 -0.36 -13.84 -1.79
CA SER A 11 -0.39 -14.78 -0.66
C SER A 11 -0.79 -14.13 0.67
N TYR A 12 -0.81 -12.79 0.74
CA TYR A 12 -1.23 -12.03 1.92
C TYR A 12 -2.59 -11.37 1.70
N SER A 13 -3.59 -11.78 2.48
CA SER A 13 -4.93 -11.18 2.42
C SER A 13 -4.87 -9.70 2.81
N GLY A 14 -5.41 -8.81 1.96
CA GLY A 14 -5.45 -7.37 2.23
C GLY A 14 -4.22 -6.59 1.79
N LEU A 15 -3.08 -7.25 1.55
CA LEU A 15 -1.86 -6.61 1.08
C LEU A 15 -2.06 -6.02 -0.32
N LYS A 16 -1.63 -4.77 -0.50
CA LYS A 16 -1.61 -4.10 -1.80
C LYS A 16 -0.19 -3.69 -2.12
N THR A 17 0.24 -3.99 -3.34
CA THR A 17 1.52 -3.50 -3.86
C THR A 17 1.34 -2.85 -5.21
N THR A 18 2.19 -1.88 -5.52
CA THR A 18 2.19 -1.22 -6.83
C THR A 18 3.59 -0.78 -7.20
N VAL A 19 4.06 -1.21 -8.36
CA VAL A 19 5.22 -0.59 -9.02
C VAL A 19 4.74 0.59 -9.85
N GLY A 20 4.79 1.79 -9.28
CA GLY A 20 4.28 3.01 -9.92
C GLY A 20 5.30 3.76 -10.77
N LYS A 21 6.59 3.44 -10.61
CA LYS A 21 7.71 4.12 -11.28
C LYS A 21 8.75 3.08 -11.69
N LEU A 22 9.21 3.16 -12.94
CA LEU A 22 10.19 2.25 -13.55
C LEU A 22 11.10 3.06 -14.48
N HIS A 23 12.40 2.93 -14.28
CA HIS A 23 13.44 3.49 -15.11
C HIS A 23 14.35 2.36 -15.60
N VAL A 24 14.37 2.16 -16.91
CA VAL A 24 15.26 1.20 -17.57
C VAL A 24 16.44 1.99 -18.13
N HIS A 25 17.66 1.46 -18.03
CA HIS A 25 18.83 2.07 -18.64
C HIS A 25 19.62 1.04 -19.48
N PRO A 26 19.99 1.35 -20.73
CA PRO A 26 19.83 2.63 -21.43
C PRO A 26 18.45 2.86 -22.08
N ASN A 27 17.51 1.91 -21.93
CA ASN A 27 16.17 1.96 -22.54
C ASN A 27 16.17 2.04 -24.08
N VAL A 28 17.06 1.29 -24.71
CA VAL A 28 17.15 1.19 -26.17
C VAL A 28 16.70 -0.21 -26.59
N ALA A 29 15.80 -0.31 -27.57
CA ALA A 29 15.07 -1.55 -27.88
C ALA A 29 15.95 -2.76 -28.24
N ASN A 30 17.15 -2.53 -28.76
CA ASN A 30 18.10 -3.56 -29.18
C ASN A 30 19.33 -3.69 -28.26
N VAL A 31 19.31 -3.06 -27.09
CA VAL A 31 20.40 -3.12 -26.11
C VAL A 31 19.87 -3.74 -24.82
N VAL A 32 20.54 -4.79 -24.34
CA VAL A 32 20.20 -5.40 -23.04
C VAL A 32 20.41 -4.35 -21.94
N PRO A 33 19.39 -4.08 -21.10
CA PRO A 33 19.53 -3.12 -20.01
C PRO A 33 20.62 -3.52 -19.02
N GLY A 34 21.47 -2.56 -18.65
CA GLY A 34 22.50 -2.75 -17.63
C GLY A 34 22.05 -2.39 -16.22
N ASN A 35 21.00 -1.57 -16.09
CA ASN A 35 20.42 -1.16 -14.82
C ASN A 35 18.91 -0.93 -14.96
N VAL A 36 18.14 -1.31 -13.94
CA VAL A 36 16.71 -1.03 -13.85
C VAL A 36 16.38 -0.60 -12.43
N GLU A 37 15.80 0.59 -12.29
CA GLU A 37 15.36 1.15 -11.03
C GLU A 37 13.84 1.24 -11.01
N TRP A 38 13.20 0.84 -9.91
CA TRP A 38 11.76 0.95 -9.75
C TRP A 38 11.38 1.22 -8.31
N VAL A 39 10.18 1.77 -8.12
CA VAL A 39 9.61 2.07 -6.80
C VAL A 39 8.40 1.19 -6.56
N LEU A 40 8.44 0.43 -5.47
CA LEU A 40 7.35 -0.37 -4.95
C LEU A 40 6.68 0.34 -3.79
N ASP A 41 5.40 0.62 -3.92
CA ASP A 41 4.51 1.02 -2.82
C ASP A 41 3.87 -0.25 -2.23
N VAL A 42 3.86 -0.39 -0.90
CA VAL A 42 3.33 -1.55 -0.18
C VAL A 42 2.42 -1.07 0.96
N ARG A 43 1.16 -1.53 0.98
CA ARG A 43 0.14 -1.10 1.95
C ARG A 43 -0.59 -2.30 2.55
N HIS A 44 -0.86 -2.21 3.85
CA HIS A 44 -1.71 -3.13 4.61
C HIS A 44 -2.27 -2.39 5.83
N GLU A 45 -3.44 -2.79 6.33
CA GLU A 45 -3.97 -2.30 7.62
C GLU A 45 -3.23 -2.85 8.86
N ASP A 46 -2.34 -3.83 8.68
CA ASP A 46 -1.61 -4.52 9.74
C ASP A 46 -0.13 -4.43 9.41
N ASP A 47 0.58 -3.64 10.22
CA ASP A 47 2.01 -3.41 10.03
C ASP A 47 2.84 -4.68 10.24
N THR A 48 2.41 -5.62 11.08
CA THR A 48 3.13 -6.88 11.29
C THR A 48 3.11 -7.72 10.02
N LEU A 49 1.94 -7.86 9.40
CA LEU A 49 1.80 -8.56 8.13
C LEU A 49 2.55 -7.83 7.00
N ARG A 50 2.46 -6.49 6.97
CA ARG A 50 3.20 -5.67 6.01
C ARG A 50 4.71 -5.87 6.09
N MET A 51 5.26 -5.86 7.30
CA MET A 51 6.69 -6.03 7.53
C MET A 51 7.15 -7.46 7.21
N THR A 52 6.36 -8.46 7.56
CA THR A 52 6.64 -9.86 7.20
C THR A 52 6.70 -10.04 5.68
N ALA A 53 5.73 -9.50 4.95
CA ALA A 53 5.71 -9.55 3.50
C ALA A 53 6.89 -8.78 2.88
N LEU A 54 7.25 -7.62 3.43
CA LEU A 54 8.42 -6.85 2.96
C LEU A 54 9.73 -7.65 3.11
N ASP A 55 9.90 -8.38 4.21
CA ASP A 55 11.09 -9.20 4.42
C ASP A 55 11.14 -10.41 3.48
N GLU A 56 9.99 -11.05 3.23
CA GLU A 56 9.87 -12.10 2.21
C GLU A 56 10.19 -11.57 0.80
N MET A 57 9.65 -10.42 0.43
CA MET A 57 9.94 -9.74 -0.83
C MET A 57 11.42 -9.42 -0.99
N ARG A 58 12.06 -8.87 0.06
CA ARG A 58 13.51 -8.59 0.06
C ARG A 58 14.32 -9.86 -0.13
N HIS A 59 13.92 -10.96 0.50
CA HIS A 59 14.58 -12.25 0.36
C HIS A 59 14.44 -12.81 -1.06
N ALA A 60 13.22 -12.80 -1.61
CA ALA A 60 12.93 -13.27 -2.95
C ALA A 60 13.70 -12.48 -4.03
N LEU A 61 13.82 -11.15 -3.87
CA LEU A 61 14.61 -10.31 -4.77
C LEU A 61 16.09 -10.71 -4.77
N LYS A 62 16.67 -10.97 -3.59
CA LYS A 62 18.07 -11.39 -3.47
C LYS A 62 18.30 -12.77 -4.12
N GLN A 63 17.38 -13.71 -3.90
CA GLN A 63 17.45 -15.03 -4.54
C GLN A 63 17.37 -14.90 -6.07
N GLN A 64 16.40 -14.14 -6.58
CA GLN A 64 16.23 -13.93 -8.02
C GLN A 64 17.47 -13.27 -8.64
N ALA A 65 18.04 -12.25 -7.97
CA ALA A 65 19.25 -11.59 -8.46
C ALA A 65 20.44 -12.57 -8.54
N ALA A 66 20.60 -13.46 -7.56
CA ALA A 66 21.65 -14.47 -7.59
C ALA A 66 21.46 -15.49 -8.73
N LEU A 67 20.22 -15.92 -9.00
CA LEU A 67 19.89 -16.81 -10.13
C LEU A 67 20.17 -16.15 -11.48
N ASP A 68 19.87 -14.85 -11.59
CA ASP A 68 20.04 -14.09 -12.84
C ASP A 68 21.50 -13.60 -13.03
N GLY A 69 22.39 -13.83 -12.06
CA GLY A 69 23.76 -13.32 -12.09
C GLY A 69 23.85 -11.79 -11.97
N THR A 70 22.84 -11.15 -11.40
CA THR A 70 22.75 -9.70 -11.21
C THR A 70 22.90 -9.32 -9.73
N SER A 71 22.96 -8.02 -9.44
CA SER A 71 22.85 -7.48 -8.08
C SER A 71 21.53 -6.73 -7.89
N VAL A 72 21.06 -6.66 -6.64
CA VAL A 72 19.88 -5.88 -6.27
C VAL A 72 20.17 -5.12 -4.99
N THR A 73 19.74 -3.86 -4.95
CA THR A 73 19.77 -3.02 -3.74
C THR A 73 18.35 -2.54 -3.47
N VAL A 74 17.90 -2.64 -2.22
CA VAL A 74 16.56 -2.22 -1.80
C VAL A 74 16.74 -1.16 -0.72
N ASN A 75 16.26 0.06 -0.99
CA ASN A 75 16.31 1.17 -0.05
C ASN A 75 14.88 1.56 0.35
N GLU A 76 14.63 1.72 1.65
CA GLU A 76 13.35 2.27 2.12
C GLU A 76 13.35 3.79 1.90
N LEU A 77 12.45 4.26 1.03
CA LEU A 77 12.31 5.68 0.73
C LEU A 77 11.45 6.41 1.76
N TRP A 78 10.41 5.73 2.26
CA TRP A 78 9.44 6.28 3.18
C TRP A 78 8.64 5.16 3.85
N ALA A 79 8.28 5.36 5.12
CA ALA A 79 7.39 4.47 5.88
C ALA A 79 6.33 5.29 6.63
N SER A 80 5.10 4.79 6.63
CA SER A 80 3.98 5.32 7.41
C SER A 80 3.26 4.14 8.05
N PRO A 81 3.26 4.03 9.39
CA PRO A 81 2.50 3.00 10.10
C PRO A 81 0.99 3.09 9.81
N ALA A 82 0.29 1.98 9.99
CA ALA A 82 -1.17 1.95 9.99
C ALA A 82 -1.71 2.77 11.17
N VAL A 83 -2.81 3.49 10.92
CA VAL A 83 -3.49 4.31 11.93
C VAL A 83 -4.88 3.76 12.15
N LEU A 84 -5.17 3.38 13.40
CA LEU A 84 -6.52 3.04 13.83
C LEU A 84 -7.20 4.28 14.40
N PHE A 85 -8.45 4.50 14.00
CA PHE A 85 -9.27 5.59 14.51
C PHE A 85 -9.94 5.21 15.84
N ASP A 86 -10.36 6.24 16.58
CA ASP A 86 -10.92 6.07 17.93
C ASP A 86 -12.28 5.36 17.88
N GLU A 87 -12.42 4.27 18.64
CA GLU A 87 -13.62 3.42 18.64
C GLU A 87 -14.89 4.15 19.09
N ASP A 88 -14.78 5.18 19.95
CA ASP A 88 -15.97 5.96 20.36
C ASP A 88 -16.46 6.83 19.20
N VAL A 89 -15.53 7.41 18.43
CA VAL A 89 -15.88 8.19 17.24
C VAL A 89 -16.45 7.29 16.15
N LEU A 90 -15.84 6.12 15.93
CA LEU A 90 -16.40 5.13 15.02
C LEU A 90 -17.82 4.73 15.47
N GLY A 91 -18.01 4.36 16.73
CA GLY A 91 -19.33 4.01 17.29
C GLY A 91 -20.37 5.11 17.15
N ALA A 92 -19.98 6.38 17.29
CA ALA A 92 -20.87 7.52 17.07
C ALA A 92 -21.30 7.66 15.60
N ILE A 93 -20.37 7.46 14.65
CA ILE A 93 -20.67 7.45 13.20
C ILE A 93 -21.62 6.30 12.86
N GLU A 94 -21.33 5.11 13.38
CA GLU A 94 -22.13 3.90 13.21
C GLU A 94 -23.58 4.09 13.69
N LYS A 95 -23.76 4.57 14.92
CA LYS A 95 -25.09 4.85 15.48
C LYS A 95 -25.84 5.91 14.67
N SER A 96 -25.14 6.94 14.20
CA SER A 96 -25.76 8.01 13.41
C SER A 96 -26.25 7.51 12.06
N THR A 97 -25.48 6.64 11.40
CA THR A 97 -25.86 6.02 10.13
C THR A 97 -27.03 5.05 10.28
N ASP A 98 -27.05 4.26 11.36
CA ASP A 98 -28.16 3.35 11.68
C ASP A 98 -29.47 4.12 11.96
N ASN A 99 -29.41 5.23 12.71
CA ASN A 99 -30.58 6.08 12.99
C ASN A 99 -31.18 6.74 11.74
N LEU A 100 -30.35 6.96 10.71
CA LEU A 100 -30.79 7.52 9.43
C LEU A 100 -31.30 6.45 8.45
N GLY A 101 -31.23 5.17 8.82
CA GLY A 101 -31.61 4.07 7.93
C GLY A 101 -30.68 3.91 6.73
N LEU A 102 -29.42 4.36 6.83
CA LEU A 102 -28.44 4.27 5.74
C LEU A 102 -27.69 2.94 5.79
N THR A 103 -27.39 2.38 4.61
CA THR A 103 -26.47 1.24 4.51
C THR A 103 -25.03 1.68 4.77
N ARG A 104 -24.26 0.86 5.48
CA ARG A 104 -22.84 1.14 5.81
C ARG A 104 -21.98 -0.11 5.74
N MET A 105 -20.67 0.10 5.64
CA MET A 105 -19.64 -0.92 5.84
C MET A 105 -18.40 -0.30 6.48
N LYS A 106 -17.63 -1.10 7.22
CA LYS A 106 -16.29 -0.68 7.67
C LYS A 106 -15.32 -0.73 6.50
N LEU A 107 -14.38 0.20 6.46
CA LEU A 107 -13.36 0.29 5.42
C LEU A 107 -12.03 0.79 6.00
N TYR A 108 -10.93 0.32 5.43
CA TYR A 108 -9.62 0.92 5.60
C TYR A 108 -9.36 1.91 4.47
N SER A 109 -8.94 3.13 4.81
CA SER A 109 -8.55 4.10 3.80
C SER A 109 -7.23 3.68 3.16
N GLY A 110 -7.27 3.40 1.85
CA GLY A 110 -6.05 3.15 1.09
C GLY A 110 -5.24 4.42 0.81
N ALA A 111 -5.84 5.61 0.91
CA ALA A 111 -5.18 6.89 0.63
C ALA A 111 -4.73 7.61 1.91
N GLY A 112 -3.67 8.42 1.77
CA GLY A 112 -3.24 9.34 2.83
C GLY A 112 -4.17 10.55 2.90
N HIS A 113 -4.75 10.78 4.06
CA HIS A 113 -5.56 11.95 4.39
C HIS A 113 -4.96 12.69 5.58
N ASP A 114 -5.25 13.98 5.72
CA ASP A 114 -4.81 14.78 6.88
C ASP A 114 -5.27 14.17 8.21
N SER A 115 -6.45 13.54 8.21
CA SER A 115 -7.02 12.82 9.35
C SER A 115 -6.09 11.77 9.93
N LYS A 116 -5.14 11.19 9.16
CA LYS A 116 -4.18 10.22 9.70
C LYS A 116 -3.26 10.81 10.77
N TYR A 117 -3.07 12.14 10.78
CA TYR A 117 -2.25 12.85 11.76
C TYR A 117 -3.07 13.43 12.91
N MET A 118 -4.40 13.50 12.78
CA MET A 118 -5.27 14.08 13.80
C MET A 118 -5.35 13.29 15.12
N PRO A 119 -5.12 11.95 15.18
CA PRO A 119 -5.03 11.22 16.43
C PRO A 119 -4.00 11.76 17.44
N TYR A 120 -2.98 12.49 17.00
CA TYR A 120 -2.03 13.16 17.91
C TYR A 120 -2.65 14.32 18.69
N PHE A 121 -3.81 14.84 18.25
CA PHE A 121 -4.46 16.02 18.80
C PHE A 121 -5.84 15.71 19.41
N GLY A 122 -6.46 14.60 19.04
CA GLY A 122 -7.73 14.19 19.60
C GLY A 122 -8.36 12.99 18.92
N LYS A 123 -9.49 12.55 19.49
CA LYS A 123 -10.28 11.44 18.93
C LYS A 123 -10.72 11.77 17.52
N THR A 124 -10.41 10.88 16.59
CA THR A 124 -10.60 11.12 15.15
C THR A 124 -11.27 9.90 14.52
N GLY A 125 -12.13 10.13 13.53
CA GLY A 125 -12.69 9.13 12.65
C GLY A 125 -12.95 9.73 11.27
N MET A 126 -13.30 8.89 10.29
CA MET A 126 -13.62 9.32 8.93
C MET A 126 -14.96 8.75 8.49
N ILE A 127 -15.68 9.52 7.67
CA ILE A 127 -16.88 9.07 6.96
C ILE A 127 -16.56 9.11 5.48
N PHE A 128 -16.74 7.99 4.78
CA PHE A 128 -16.64 7.95 3.32
C PHE A 128 -18.04 7.93 2.71
N ILE A 129 -18.16 8.61 1.57
CA ILE A 129 -19.31 8.47 0.68
C ILE A 129 -18.82 7.84 -0.64
N PRO A 130 -19.66 7.04 -1.33
CA PRO A 130 -19.30 6.52 -2.64
C PRO A 130 -19.05 7.66 -3.64
N SER A 131 -18.02 7.51 -4.48
CA SER A 131 -17.78 8.38 -5.63
C SER A 131 -18.14 7.65 -6.92
N VAL A 132 -18.70 8.37 -7.89
CA VAL A 132 -18.98 7.83 -9.22
C VAL A 132 -17.67 7.35 -9.84
N GLN A 133 -17.62 6.08 -10.24
CA GLN A 133 -16.44 5.41 -10.84
C GLN A 133 -15.20 5.27 -9.94
N ALA A 134 -15.27 5.62 -8.65
CA ALA A 134 -14.14 5.55 -7.71
C ALA A 134 -12.85 6.25 -8.21
N LEU A 135 -12.99 7.26 -9.08
CA LEU A 135 -11.85 7.97 -9.65
C LEU A 135 -11.25 8.93 -8.62
N ALA A 136 -9.94 8.81 -8.42
CA ALA A 136 -9.14 9.86 -7.80
C ALA A 136 -8.86 10.95 -8.86
N PRO A 137 -8.64 12.22 -8.47
CA PRO A 137 -8.30 13.27 -9.42
C PRO A 137 -7.04 12.90 -10.22
N GLY A 138 -7.14 12.92 -11.55
CA GLY A 138 -6.05 12.57 -12.48
C GLY A 138 -6.20 11.23 -13.22
N ARG A 139 -7.37 10.58 -13.15
CA ARG A 139 -7.78 9.50 -14.06
C ARG A 139 -9.02 9.89 -14.83
#